data_AF-K3VA81-F1
#
_entry.id   AF-K3VA81-F1
#
_cell.length_a   1.000
_cell.length_b   1.000
_cell.length_c   1.000
_cell.angle_alpha   90.00
_cell.angle_beta   90.00
_cell.angle_gamma   90.00
#
_symmetry.space_group_name_H-M   'P 1'
#
loop_
_entity.id
_entity.type
_entity.pdbx_description
1 polymer ?
#
loop_
_entity_poly.entity_id
_entity_poly.type
_entity_poly.pdbx_seq_one_letter_code
_entity_poly.pdbx_strand_id
1 'polypeptide(L)'
;MEVIASHLAKRRLQLIKFAQETLKIFTGSTTVAFADLAVASICNTLDKANITIDPILRVERDYKSIYSCTAIPVKHFRIFWDNGFRHGEYYDNLGLMPSMTYRYHMFCPPTHSENFNFLDSYSWMRDNGFLDVTPTDPLKLGLNLSSTAYHYIGAMFGSFHDVKSLQRPKQESEDAWYLIQELSSVQVEDNCDCWCNENNHGCSPMKLFLKSHLDERHFGDKVDYDILQQVILRHTMFEESHSHQGENPPDFVTELLRLLTFEALEMTHTCCTFEVISDDIVTDLFSTASCKPAAIFGCRAEKVREIRSCDEERLSARLLEDLMSEFTSQLRRQGSDAQAFERFITGYWRRRISEIPP
;
A
#
# COMPACT_ATOMS: atom_id res chain seq x y z
N MET A 1 21.38 -6.90 11.78
CA MET A 1 21.31 -6.02 10.58
C MET A 1 22.29 -4.87 10.61
N GLU A 2 22.55 -4.23 11.75
CA GLU A 2 23.54 -3.13 11.84
C GLU A 2 24.93 -3.49 11.30
N VAL A 3 25.47 -4.65 11.67
CA VAL A 3 26.76 -5.15 11.14
C VAL A 3 26.73 -5.28 9.62
N ILE A 4 25.60 -5.76 9.06
CA ILE A 4 25.42 -5.90 7.61
C ILE A 4 25.41 -4.52 6.95
N ALA A 5 24.63 -3.57 7.47
CA ALA A 5 24.57 -2.20 6.95
C ALA A 5 25.94 -1.51 7.00
N SER A 6 26.66 -1.65 8.12
CA SER A 6 28.00 -1.10 8.30
C SER A 6 29.02 -1.72 7.34
N HIS A 7 28.99 -3.05 7.16
CA HIS A 7 29.85 -3.74 6.20
C HIS A 7 29.53 -3.35 4.76
N LEU A 8 28.25 -3.20 4.42
CA LEU A 8 27.84 -2.77 3.09
C LEU A 8 28.32 -1.33 2.81
N ALA A 9 28.14 -0.41 3.77
CA ALA A 9 28.66 0.95 3.68
C ALA A 9 30.18 0.96 3.41
N LYS A 10 30.95 0.17 4.16
CA LYS A 10 32.40 0.02 3.93
C LYS A 10 32.70 -0.51 2.52
N ARG A 11 31.97 -1.51 2.04
CA ARG A 11 32.14 -2.07 0.68
C ARG A 11 31.84 -1.03 -0.40
N ARG A 12 30.79 -0.22 -0.25
CA ARG A 12 30.47 0.89 -1.17
C ARG A 12 31.63 1.90 -1.22
N LEU A 13 32.14 2.29 -0.06
CA LEU A 13 33.29 3.21 0.04
C LEU A 13 34.60 2.61 -0.51
N GLN A 14 34.80 1.31 -0.36
CA GLN A 14 35.96 0.62 -0.94
C GLN A 14 35.88 0.61 -2.47
N LEU A 15 34.71 0.34 -3.05
CA LEU A 15 34.55 0.31 -4.51
C LEU A 15 34.79 1.69 -5.13
N ILE A 16 34.24 2.75 -4.55
CA ILE A 16 34.47 4.11 -5.07
C ILE A 16 35.94 4.52 -4.95
N LYS A 17 36.60 4.20 -3.85
CA LYS A 17 38.03 4.46 -3.67
C LYS A 17 38.86 3.71 -4.72
N PHE A 18 38.52 2.45 -4.98
CA PHE A 18 39.18 1.65 -6.01
C PHE A 18 39.02 2.27 -7.41
N ALA A 19 37.82 2.79 -7.74
CA ALA A 19 37.58 3.49 -9.00
C ALA A 19 38.35 4.82 -9.09
N GLN A 20 38.42 5.58 -8.00
CA GLN A 20 39.20 6.81 -7.91
C GLN A 20 40.70 6.56 -8.09
N GLU A 21 41.23 5.49 -7.49
CA GLU A 21 42.65 5.16 -7.59
C GLU A 21 43.03 4.69 -8.99
N THR A 22 42.21 3.83 -9.59
CA THR A 22 42.53 3.15 -10.86
C THR A 22 42.18 3.98 -12.09
N LEU A 23 41.03 4.65 -12.09
CA LEU A 23 40.50 5.38 -13.26
C LEU A 23 40.51 6.90 -13.10
N LYS A 24 40.83 7.43 -11.90
CA LYS A 24 40.80 8.87 -11.59
C LYS A 24 39.44 9.55 -11.83
N ILE A 25 38.36 8.77 -11.75
CA ILE A 25 36.98 9.23 -11.85
C ILE A 25 36.35 9.39 -10.47
N PHE A 26 35.26 10.17 -10.39
CA PHE A 26 34.52 10.44 -9.14
C PHE A 26 35.37 11.03 -8.02
N THR A 27 36.41 11.81 -8.36
CA THR A 27 37.29 12.46 -7.38
C THR A 27 36.50 13.44 -6.51
N GLY A 28 36.68 13.36 -5.19
CA GLY A 28 35.96 14.18 -4.21
C GLY A 28 34.67 13.58 -3.66
N SER A 29 34.14 12.52 -4.27
CA SER A 29 32.99 11.79 -3.72
C SER A 29 33.42 10.72 -2.72
N THR A 30 33.09 10.89 -1.44
CA THR A 30 33.50 9.95 -0.38
C THR A 30 32.36 9.53 0.56
N THR A 31 31.11 9.83 0.20
CA THR A 31 29.94 9.50 1.02
C THR A 31 29.36 8.15 0.64
N VAL A 32 28.76 7.47 1.62
CA VAL A 32 28.03 6.20 1.39
C VAL A 32 26.86 6.44 0.45
N ALA A 33 26.12 7.54 0.62
CA ALA A 33 25.04 7.94 -0.27
C ALA A 33 25.47 7.94 -1.75
N PHE A 34 26.47 8.75 -2.11
CA PHE A 34 26.96 8.79 -3.49
C PHE A 34 27.46 7.42 -3.96
N ALA A 35 28.24 6.74 -3.11
CA ALA A 35 28.81 5.45 -3.46
C ALA A 35 27.74 4.39 -3.71
N ASP A 36 26.62 4.43 -2.99
CA ASP A 36 25.49 3.53 -3.19
C ASP A 36 24.76 3.82 -4.50
N LEU A 37 24.44 5.09 -4.78
CA LEU A 37 23.78 5.47 -6.03
C LEU A 37 24.62 5.15 -7.27
N ALA A 38 25.94 5.40 -7.19
CA ALA A 38 26.83 5.25 -8.32
C ALA A 38 27.34 3.81 -8.49
N VAL A 39 27.08 2.89 -7.55
CA VAL A 39 27.76 1.59 -7.46
C VAL A 39 27.65 0.76 -8.75
N ALA A 40 26.47 0.68 -9.37
CA ALA A 40 26.28 -0.03 -10.64
C ALA A 40 27.05 0.63 -11.79
N SER A 41 27.04 1.96 -11.86
CA SER A 41 27.77 2.74 -12.86
C SER A 41 29.30 2.59 -12.69
N ILE A 42 29.78 2.55 -11.44
CA ILE A 42 31.18 2.30 -11.12
C ILE A 42 31.57 0.90 -11.60
N CYS A 43 30.78 -0.14 -11.28
CA CYS A 43 31.04 -1.49 -11.76
C CYS A 43 31.08 -1.56 -13.29
N ASN A 44 30.10 -0.98 -13.97
CA ASN A 44 30.05 -0.95 -15.42
C ASN A 44 31.24 -0.22 -16.05
N THR A 45 31.71 0.86 -15.43
CA THR A 45 32.85 1.64 -15.92
C THR A 45 34.17 0.88 -15.77
N LEU A 46 34.37 0.22 -14.62
CA LEU A 46 35.52 -0.64 -14.37
C LEU A 46 35.54 -1.85 -15.32
N ASP A 47 34.37 -2.47 -15.55
CA ASP A 47 34.22 -3.58 -16.50
C ASP A 47 34.57 -3.14 -17.94
N LYS A 48 34.08 -1.98 -18.39
CA LYS A 48 34.42 -1.41 -19.72
C LYS A 48 35.92 -1.12 -19.88
N ALA A 49 36.61 -0.80 -18.79
CA ALA A 49 38.05 -0.60 -18.77
C ALA A 49 38.84 -1.92 -18.61
N ASN A 50 38.17 -3.07 -18.62
CA ASN A 50 38.75 -4.40 -18.37
C ASN A 50 39.47 -4.50 -17.01
N ILE A 51 39.00 -3.78 -15.99
CA ILE A 51 39.53 -3.85 -14.64
C ILE A 51 38.75 -4.89 -13.83
N THR A 52 39.44 -5.90 -13.30
CA THR A 52 38.81 -6.92 -12.46
C THR A 52 38.37 -6.32 -11.12
N ILE A 53 37.07 -6.40 -10.84
CA ILE A 53 36.46 -6.04 -9.55
C ILE A 53 36.31 -7.32 -8.71
N ASP A 54 36.74 -7.27 -7.46
CA ASP A 54 36.46 -8.32 -6.48
C ASP A 54 34.94 -8.61 -6.44
N PRO A 55 34.49 -9.87 -6.59
CA PRO A 55 33.08 -10.22 -6.52
C PRO A 55 32.35 -9.66 -5.29
N ILE A 56 33.03 -9.51 -4.15
CA ILE A 56 32.41 -8.93 -2.95
C ILE A 56 32.13 -7.42 -3.11
N LEU A 57 32.70 -6.70 -4.05
CA LEU A 57 32.40 -5.29 -4.25
C LEU A 57 31.33 -5.06 -5.33
N ARG A 58 30.99 -6.11 -6.08
CA ARG A 58 30.03 -6.02 -7.18
C ARG A 58 28.59 -5.86 -6.70
N VAL A 59 27.81 -5.23 -7.56
CA VAL A 59 26.35 -5.17 -7.52
C VAL A 59 25.80 -5.61 -8.86
N GLU A 60 24.49 -5.84 -8.89
CA GLU A 60 23.76 -6.05 -10.13
C GLU A 60 23.73 -4.76 -10.98
N ARG A 61 23.63 -4.91 -12.30
CA ARG A 61 23.76 -3.81 -13.26
C ARG A 61 22.63 -2.79 -13.15
N ASP A 62 21.50 -3.24 -12.66
CA ASP A 62 20.24 -2.53 -12.49
C ASP A 62 20.06 -1.93 -11.09
N TYR A 63 20.99 -2.20 -10.18
CA TYR A 63 20.94 -1.67 -8.83
C TYR A 63 20.75 -0.14 -8.83
N LYS A 64 19.70 0.31 -8.14
CA LYS A 64 19.39 1.74 -7.97
C LYS A 64 19.79 2.24 -6.59
N SER A 65 19.39 1.50 -5.55
CA SER A 65 19.53 1.87 -4.16
C SER A 65 19.36 0.65 -3.29
N ILE A 66 19.94 0.66 -2.09
CA ILE A 66 19.72 -0.40 -1.10
C ILE A 66 18.24 -0.52 -0.71
N TYR A 67 17.51 0.60 -0.75
CA TYR A 67 16.09 0.65 -0.42
C TYR A 67 15.24 -0.06 -1.48
N SER A 68 15.66 -0.07 -2.75
CA SER A 68 14.98 -0.81 -3.82
C SER A 68 15.16 -2.33 -3.71
N CYS A 69 16.08 -2.80 -2.86
CA CYS A 69 16.27 -4.23 -2.65
C CYS A 69 15.10 -4.81 -1.85
N THR A 70 14.29 -5.63 -2.51
CA THR A 70 13.12 -6.28 -1.88
C THR A 70 13.53 -7.28 -0.81
N ALA A 71 14.77 -7.78 -0.79
CA ALA A 71 15.28 -8.62 0.29
C ALA A 71 15.56 -7.84 1.60
N ILE A 72 15.53 -6.50 1.58
CA ILE A 72 15.68 -5.66 2.77
C ILE A 72 14.30 -5.26 3.31
N PRO A 73 13.87 -5.79 4.46
CA PRO A 73 12.66 -5.34 5.12
C PRO A 73 12.67 -3.84 5.43
N VAL A 74 11.52 -3.19 5.33
CA VAL A 74 11.33 -1.78 5.67
C VAL A 74 11.75 -1.45 7.10
N LYS A 75 11.57 -2.37 8.06
CA LYS A 75 12.07 -2.20 9.44
C LYS A 75 13.58 -1.98 9.56
N HIS A 76 14.34 -2.25 8.50
CA HIS A 76 15.77 -2.02 8.47
C HIS A 76 16.16 -0.75 7.72
N PHE A 77 15.21 -0.02 7.13
CA PHE A 77 15.50 1.20 6.39
C PHE A 77 16.22 2.24 7.26
N ARG A 78 15.74 2.44 8.50
CA ARG A 78 16.41 3.30 9.49
C ARG A 78 17.85 2.89 9.75
N ILE A 79 18.13 1.59 9.87
CA ILE A 79 19.48 1.08 10.11
C ILE A 79 20.42 1.44 8.95
N PHE A 80 19.96 1.28 7.70
CA PHE A 80 20.73 1.71 6.53
C PHE A 80 20.87 3.23 6.48
N TRP A 81 19.81 3.96 6.86
CA TRP A 81 19.88 5.41 6.95
C TRP A 81 20.95 5.86 7.96
N ASP A 82 20.99 5.26 9.14
CA ASP A 82 21.99 5.60 10.16
C ASP A 82 23.43 5.26 9.70
N ASN A 83 23.59 4.37 8.71
CA ASN A 83 24.87 4.02 8.08
C ASN A 83 25.21 4.84 6.82
N GLY A 84 24.49 5.95 6.57
CA GLY A 84 24.83 6.91 5.52
C GLY A 84 24.20 6.67 4.15
N PHE A 85 23.33 5.67 4.03
CA PHE A 85 22.49 5.49 2.84
C PHE A 85 21.37 6.54 2.84
N ARG A 86 21.14 7.25 1.74
CA ARG A 86 20.17 8.37 1.70
C ARG A 86 19.17 8.32 0.56
N HIS A 87 19.40 7.45 -0.43
CA HIS A 87 18.69 7.45 -1.70
C HIS A 87 17.40 6.62 -1.66
N GLY A 88 16.49 7.02 -0.78
CA GLY A 88 15.17 6.40 -0.61
C GLY A 88 14.16 6.82 -1.68
N GLU A 89 14.44 7.91 -2.38
CA GLU A 89 13.60 8.61 -3.36
C GLU A 89 13.66 8.04 -4.78
N TYR A 90 14.44 6.98 -5.02
CA TYR A 90 14.65 6.47 -6.37
C TYR A 90 13.58 5.48 -6.78
N TYR A 91 12.94 5.82 -7.89
CA TYR A 91 12.04 4.93 -8.60
C TYR A 91 12.79 3.73 -9.15
N ASP A 92 12.18 2.56 -9.02
CA ASP A 92 12.61 1.36 -9.69
C ASP A 92 12.24 1.37 -11.18
N ASN A 93 12.54 0.22 -11.77
CA ASN A 93 12.02 -0.26 -13.02
C ASN A 93 10.68 0.21 -13.57
N LEU A 94 9.71 0.04 -12.68
CA LEU A 94 8.27 0.14 -12.88
C LEU A 94 7.78 1.54 -12.56
N GLY A 95 8.66 2.40 -12.05
CA GLY A 95 8.31 3.70 -11.55
C GLY A 95 7.78 3.67 -10.11
N LEU A 96 8.12 2.65 -9.32
CA LEU A 96 7.72 2.53 -7.92
C LEU A 96 8.86 2.94 -6.98
N MET A 97 8.53 3.65 -5.91
CA MET A 97 9.47 3.92 -4.83
C MET A 97 9.60 2.73 -3.89
N PRO A 98 10.68 2.64 -3.08
CA PRO A 98 10.89 1.57 -2.11
C PRO A 98 9.73 1.27 -1.16
N SER A 99 8.94 2.28 -0.79
CA SER A 99 7.74 2.20 0.06
C SER A 99 6.51 1.68 -0.68
N MET A 100 6.50 1.74 -2.01
CA MET A 100 5.45 1.23 -2.90
C MET A 100 5.75 -0.17 -3.41
N THR A 101 7.03 -0.56 -3.45
CA THR A 101 7.45 -1.87 -3.95
C THR A 101 6.85 -2.97 -3.09
N TYR A 102 6.14 -3.89 -3.75
CA TYR A 102 5.49 -5.02 -3.10
C TYR A 102 6.49 -5.92 -2.36
N ARG A 103 6.28 -6.06 -1.05
CA ARG A 103 7.13 -6.82 -0.13
C ARG A 103 6.29 -7.80 0.67
N TYR A 104 6.18 -9.03 0.18
CA TYR A 104 5.45 -10.12 0.85
C TYR A 104 5.80 -10.24 2.35
N HIS A 105 7.08 -10.13 2.69
CA HIS A 105 7.59 -10.25 4.06
C HIS A 105 7.28 -9.05 4.98
N MET A 106 6.75 -7.93 4.46
CA MET A 106 6.30 -6.82 5.30
C MET A 106 4.93 -7.06 5.93
N PHE A 107 4.07 -7.79 5.22
CA PHE A 107 2.64 -7.81 5.49
C PHE A 107 2.11 -9.20 5.80
N CYS A 108 2.89 -10.26 5.56
CA CYS A 108 2.65 -11.51 6.25
C CYS A 108 3.01 -11.35 7.72
N PRO A 109 2.04 -11.43 8.65
CA PRO A 109 2.34 -11.41 10.07
C PRO A 109 3.40 -12.47 10.32
N PRO A 110 4.53 -12.13 10.95
CA PRO A 110 5.53 -13.12 11.23
C PRO A 110 4.88 -14.07 12.24
N THR A 111 4.41 -15.21 11.76
CA THR A 111 4.00 -16.33 12.61
C THR A 111 5.15 -16.77 13.55
N HIS A 112 6.35 -16.18 13.40
CA HIS A 112 7.60 -16.56 14.05
C HIS A 112 8.56 -15.41 14.48
N SER A 113 8.21 -14.12 14.46
CA SER A 113 9.13 -13.08 14.97
C SER A 113 8.45 -12.07 15.89
N GLU A 114 8.64 -12.27 17.20
CA GLU A 114 8.11 -11.47 18.32
C GLU A 114 8.62 -10.00 18.35
N ASN A 115 9.37 -9.55 17.33
CA ASN A 115 10.08 -8.26 17.31
C ASN A 115 9.81 -7.41 16.05
N PHE A 116 8.70 -7.65 15.34
CA PHE A 116 8.29 -6.72 14.30
C PHE A 116 7.45 -5.61 14.92
N ASN A 117 8.00 -4.41 14.99
CA ASN A 117 7.24 -3.19 15.25
C ASN A 117 7.06 -2.46 13.91
N PHE A 118 5.94 -2.71 13.24
CA PHE A 118 5.60 -2.05 11.98
C PHE A 118 5.47 -0.54 12.19
N LEU A 119 4.95 -0.12 13.34
CA LEU A 119 4.60 1.27 13.64
C LEU A 119 5.81 2.18 13.73
N ASP A 120 6.89 1.69 14.37
CA ASP A 120 8.16 2.41 14.40
C ASP A 120 8.70 2.64 12.99
N SER A 121 8.55 1.62 12.12
CA SER A 121 9.02 1.68 10.75
C SER A 121 8.17 2.61 9.89
N TYR A 122 6.85 2.55 10.07
CA TYR A 122 5.87 3.42 9.42
C TYR A 122 6.08 4.89 9.80
N SER A 123 6.16 5.18 11.11
CA SER A 123 6.39 6.53 11.63
C SER A 123 7.71 7.09 11.12
N TRP A 124 8.78 6.29 11.13
CA TRP A 124 10.06 6.70 10.57
C TRP A 124 9.97 6.99 9.06
N MET A 125 9.29 6.16 8.27
CA MET A 125 9.09 6.40 6.84
C MET A 125 8.30 7.69 6.57
N ARG A 126 7.24 7.95 7.35
CA ARG A 126 6.47 9.19 7.29
C ARG A 126 7.37 10.39 7.51
N ASP A 127 8.11 10.39 8.60
CA ASP A 127 8.94 11.52 9.04
C ASP A 127 10.16 11.76 8.11
N ASN A 128 10.52 10.78 7.27
CA ASN A 128 11.64 10.87 6.32
C ASN A 128 11.18 10.96 4.85
N GLY A 129 9.90 11.28 4.60
CA GLY A 129 9.40 11.61 3.26
C GLY A 129 9.21 10.42 2.32
N PHE A 130 9.01 9.20 2.84
CA PHE A 130 8.78 8.01 2.03
C PHE A 130 7.30 7.78 1.67
N LEU A 131 6.36 8.44 2.35
CA LEU A 131 4.94 8.11 2.27
C LEU A 131 4.12 9.09 1.40
N ASP A 132 4.45 10.38 1.43
CA ASP A 132 3.77 11.41 0.65
C ASP A 132 4.45 11.63 -0.71
N VAL A 133 4.54 10.55 -1.47
CA VAL A 133 5.20 10.47 -2.77
C VAL A 133 4.37 9.60 -3.70
N THR A 134 4.35 9.93 -4.99
CA THR A 134 3.57 9.21 -6.01
C THR A 134 4.46 8.46 -6.99
N PRO A 135 3.96 7.38 -7.63
CA PRO A 135 4.73 6.62 -8.61
C PRO A 135 4.95 7.44 -9.90
N THR A 136 5.85 6.93 -10.74
CA THR A 136 5.93 7.29 -12.17
C THR A 136 5.46 6.11 -13.01
N ASP A 137 5.11 6.33 -14.28
CA ASP A 137 4.71 5.23 -15.18
C ASP A 137 5.58 5.20 -16.45
N PRO A 138 6.88 4.87 -16.32
CA PRO A 138 7.83 4.91 -17.44
C PRO A 138 7.46 3.90 -18.55
N LEU A 139 6.74 2.84 -18.20
CA LEU A 139 6.36 1.76 -19.11
C LEU A 139 4.93 1.89 -19.65
N LYS A 140 4.18 2.93 -19.22
CA LYS A 140 2.79 3.18 -19.61
C LYS A 140 1.86 2.00 -19.32
N LEU A 141 2.05 1.40 -18.14
CA LEU A 141 1.23 0.27 -17.67
C LEU A 141 -0.17 0.71 -17.24
N GLY A 142 -0.39 2.02 -17.03
CA GLY A 142 -1.63 2.58 -16.50
C GLY A 142 -1.61 2.69 -14.98
N LEU A 143 -0.44 2.95 -14.40
CA LEU A 143 -0.33 3.15 -12.95
C LEU A 143 -1.12 4.38 -12.50
N ASN A 144 -1.71 4.32 -11.31
CA ASN A 144 -2.36 5.49 -10.73
C ASN A 144 -1.31 6.47 -10.20
N LEU A 145 -1.00 7.49 -10.99
CA LEU A 145 0.01 8.51 -10.68
C LEU A 145 -0.39 9.45 -9.53
N SER A 146 -1.62 9.36 -9.04
CA SER A 146 -2.11 10.14 -7.89
C SER A 146 -2.11 9.32 -6.60
N SER A 147 -1.98 8.00 -6.68
CA SER A 147 -1.89 7.14 -5.50
C SER A 147 -0.53 7.29 -4.84
N THR A 148 -0.50 7.87 -3.65
CA THR A 148 0.72 8.01 -2.85
C THR A 148 1.18 6.68 -2.25
N ALA A 149 2.39 6.62 -1.68
CA ALA A 149 2.86 5.42 -0.95
C ALA A 149 1.95 5.04 0.24
N TYR A 150 1.17 5.96 0.82
CA TYR A 150 0.12 5.60 1.78
C TYR A 150 -0.92 4.64 1.17
N HIS A 151 -1.35 4.91 -0.06
CA HIS A 151 -2.31 4.08 -0.80
C HIS A 151 -1.74 2.68 -1.01
N TYR A 152 -0.47 2.58 -1.39
CA TYR A 152 0.23 1.30 -1.55
C TYR A 152 0.32 0.53 -0.23
N ILE A 153 0.63 1.19 0.88
CA ILE A 153 0.63 0.54 2.21
C ILE A 153 -0.75 0.02 2.56
N GLY A 154 -1.80 0.83 2.37
CA GLY A 154 -3.18 0.41 2.60
C GLY A 154 -3.55 -0.81 1.78
N ALA A 155 -3.35 -0.74 0.46
CA ALA A 155 -3.64 -1.84 -0.46
C ALA A 155 -2.88 -3.13 -0.11
N MET A 156 -1.56 -3.05 0.11
CA MET A 156 -0.76 -4.21 0.48
C MET A 156 -1.22 -4.82 1.81
N PHE A 157 -1.45 -4.00 2.83
CA PHE A 157 -1.94 -4.49 4.12
C PHE A 157 -3.32 -5.15 3.99
N GLY A 158 -4.21 -4.57 3.16
CA GLY A 158 -5.55 -5.10 2.90
C GLY A 158 -5.52 -6.47 2.23
N SER A 159 -4.68 -6.63 1.21
CA SER A 159 -4.47 -7.93 0.55
C SER A 159 -3.93 -8.97 1.54
N PHE A 160 -2.89 -8.66 2.31
CA PHE A 160 -2.22 -9.69 3.12
C PHE A 160 -2.80 -9.97 4.49
N HIS A 161 -3.86 -9.28 4.90
CA HIS A 161 -4.57 -9.58 6.14
C HIS A 161 -5.33 -10.91 6.00
N ASP A 162 -4.58 -12.01 5.93
CA ASP A 162 -4.99 -13.34 5.50
C ASP A 162 -6.13 -13.88 6.38
N VAL A 163 -7.23 -14.21 5.72
CA VAL A 163 -8.38 -14.94 6.26
C VAL A 163 -7.96 -16.31 6.84
N LYS A 164 -6.81 -16.87 6.47
CA LYS A 164 -6.30 -18.14 7.03
C LYS A 164 -5.59 -17.98 8.38
N SER A 165 -5.17 -16.76 8.75
CA SER A 165 -4.69 -16.49 10.12
C SER A 165 -5.83 -16.62 11.15
N LEU A 166 -7.08 -16.55 10.69
CA LEU A 166 -8.31 -16.59 11.50
C LEU A 166 -8.67 -17.96 12.07
N GLN A 167 -8.04 -19.04 11.60
CA GLN A 167 -8.24 -20.37 12.18
C GLN A 167 -7.45 -20.59 13.47
N ARG A 168 -6.63 -19.61 13.91
CA ARG A 168 -5.91 -19.69 15.17
C ARG A 168 -6.34 -18.55 16.10
N PRO A 169 -6.78 -18.85 17.34
CA PRO A 169 -7.10 -17.84 18.34
C PRO A 169 -5.80 -17.25 18.92
N LYS A 170 -5.03 -16.54 18.09
CA LYS A 170 -3.87 -15.79 18.56
C LYS A 170 -4.23 -14.32 18.65
N GLN A 171 -3.87 -13.77 19.81
CA GLN A 171 -3.78 -12.37 20.17
C GLN A 171 -3.31 -11.54 18.96
N GLU A 172 -4.19 -10.67 18.48
CA GLU A 172 -3.90 -9.76 17.38
C GLU A 172 -2.76 -8.82 17.77
N SER A 173 -1.90 -8.47 16.81
CA SER A 173 -0.81 -7.54 17.10
C SER A 173 -1.37 -6.12 17.15
N GLU A 174 -1.09 -5.37 18.24
CA GLU A 174 -1.38 -3.94 18.40
C GLU A 174 -0.95 -3.10 17.16
N ASP A 175 0.06 -3.56 16.43
CA ASP A 175 0.55 -2.96 15.18
C ASP A 175 -0.48 -2.89 14.04
N ALA A 176 -1.33 -3.90 13.90
CA ALA A 176 -2.36 -3.92 12.86
C ALA A 176 -3.41 -2.83 13.14
N TRP A 177 -3.74 -2.66 14.41
CA TRP A 177 -4.72 -1.68 14.88
C TRP A 177 -4.27 -0.25 14.60
N TYR A 178 -3.08 0.10 15.06
CA TYR A 178 -2.54 1.45 14.87
C TYR A 178 -2.36 1.80 13.40
N LEU A 179 -2.02 0.84 12.53
CA LEU A 179 -1.95 1.11 11.09
C LEU A 179 -3.31 1.51 10.52
N ILE A 180 -4.38 0.81 10.88
CA ILE A 180 -5.73 1.17 10.41
C ILE A 180 -6.11 2.56 10.93
N GLN A 181 -5.81 2.87 12.19
CA GLN A 181 -6.01 4.21 12.76
C GLN A 181 -5.22 5.27 11.98
N GLU A 182 -3.94 5.04 11.71
CA GLU A 182 -3.11 5.95 10.93
C GLU A 182 -3.67 6.14 9.52
N LEU A 183 -3.98 5.06 8.79
CA LEU A 183 -4.55 5.13 7.44
C LEU A 183 -5.89 5.89 7.43
N SER A 184 -6.72 5.75 8.47
CA SER A 184 -7.98 6.48 8.60
C SER A 184 -7.78 7.98 8.83
N SER A 185 -6.65 8.37 9.42
CA SER A 185 -6.32 9.76 9.69
C SER A 185 -5.66 10.47 8.50
N VAL A 186 -5.15 9.71 7.53
CA VAL A 186 -4.46 10.24 6.35
C VAL A 186 -5.48 10.84 5.37
N GLN A 187 -5.44 12.16 5.24
CA GLN A 187 -6.35 12.95 4.39
C GLN A 187 -5.89 13.06 2.92
N VAL A 188 -5.03 12.16 2.45
CA VAL A 188 -4.62 12.14 1.05
C VAL A 188 -5.59 11.30 0.24
N GLU A 189 -5.94 11.77 -0.95
CA GLU A 189 -6.81 11.07 -1.88
C GLU A 189 -6.13 11.02 -3.26
N ASP A 190 -6.40 9.97 -4.01
CA ASP A 190 -6.05 9.93 -5.43
C ASP A 190 -7.05 10.76 -6.28
N ASN A 191 -6.94 10.68 -7.61
CA ASN A 191 -7.83 11.40 -8.51
C ASN A 191 -8.86 10.48 -9.19
N CYS A 192 -9.18 9.34 -8.58
CA CYS A 192 -10.22 8.46 -9.12
C CYS A 192 -11.59 9.13 -9.11
N ASP A 193 -12.36 8.90 -10.17
CA ASP A 193 -13.76 9.32 -10.26
C ASP A 193 -14.67 8.08 -10.14
N CYS A 194 -14.87 7.61 -8.91
CA CYS A 194 -15.72 6.46 -8.60
C CYS A 194 -16.95 6.85 -7.79
N TRP A 195 -18.02 6.06 -7.90
CA TRP A 195 -19.17 6.17 -6.98
C TRP A 195 -18.92 5.50 -5.63
N CYS A 196 -17.82 4.74 -5.53
CA CYS A 196 -17.41 4.09 -4.30
C CYS A 196 -17.09 5.11 -3.18
N ASN A 197 -16.77 6.36 -3.52
CA ASN A 197 -16.57 7.48 -2.60
C ASN A 197 -17.62 8.56 -2.85
N GLU A 198 -17.70 9.54 -1.93
CA GLU A 198 -18.56 10.70 -2.11
C GLU A 198 -18.15 11.53 -3.33
N ASN A 199 -19.10 12.28 -3.88
CA ASN A 199 -18.83 13.08 -5.08
C ASN A 199 -17.70 14.10 -4.82
N ASN A 200 -16.76 14.18 -5.77
CA ASN A 200 -15.53 14.98 -5.72
C ASN A 200 -14.43 14.48 -4.77
N HIS A 201 -14.56 13.27 -4.23
CA HIS A 201 -13.52 12.62 -3.44
C HIS A 201 -12.88 11.46 -4.21
N GLY A 202 -11.55 11.37 -4.13
CA GLY A 202 -10.78 10.24 -4.65
C GLY A 202 -10.83 9.05 -3.71
N CYS A 203 -10.09 7.99 -4.05
CA CYS A 203 -9.86 6.90 -3.10
C CYS A 203 -8.85 7.33 -2.05
N SER A 204 -9.18 7.10 -0.78
CA SER A 204 -8.25 7.23 0.35
C SER A 204 -7.38 5.96 0.49
N PRO A 205 -6.26 6.02 1.23
CA PRO A 205 -5.49 4.84 1.61
C PRO A 205 -6.33 3.80 2.38
N MET A 206 -7.23 4.27 3.25
CA MET A 206 -8.17 3.41 3.98
C MET A 206 -9.11 2.70 3.01
N LYS A 207 -9.63 3.40 2.00
CA LYS A 207 -10.50 2.81 0.98
C LYS A 207 -9.81 1.67 0.24
N LEU A 208 -8.56 1.88 -0.16
CA LEU A 208 -7.77 0.84 -0.82
C LEU A 208 -7.45 -0.33 0.09
N PHE A 209 -7.19 -0.09 1.38
CA PHE A 209 -7.09 -1.17 2.37
C PHE A 209 -8.37 -2.03 2.38
N LEU A 210 -9.53 -1.39 2.55
CA LEU A 210 -10.82 -2.08 2.60
C LEU A 210 -11.12 -2.83 1.29
N LYS A 211 -10.87 -2.18 0.14
CA LYS A 211 -11.11 -2.75 -1.18
C LYS A 211 -10.20 -3.94 -1.47
N SER A 212 -8.89 -3.80 -1.25
CA SER A 212 -7.92 -4.88 -1.45
C SER A 212 -8.21 -6.09 -0.55
N HIS A 213 -8.75 -5.85 0.65
CA HIS A 213 -9.21 -6.93 1.53
C HIS A 213 -10.43 -7.68 0.98
N LEU A 214 -11.34 -6.96 0.31
CA LEU A 214 -12.52 -7.56 -0.32
C LEU A 214 -12.20 -8.29 -1.65
N ASP A 215 -11.25 -7.76 -2.42
CA ASP A 215 -10.82 -8.25 -3.75
C ASP A 215 -10.08 -9.61 -3.70
N GLU A 216 -9.43 -9.98 -2.59
CA GLU A 216 -8.74 -11.28 -2.49
C GLU A 216 -9.68 -12.50 -2.51
N ARG A 217 -11.00 -12.28 -2.46
CA ARG A 217 -11.98 -13.34 -2.64
C ARG A 217 -12.05 -13.77 -4.11
N HIS A 218 -12.06 -15.08 -4.33
CA HIS A 218 -12.15 -15.63 -5.67
C HIS A 218 -13.48 -15.23 -6.32
N PHE A 219 -13.44 -14.94 -7.63
CA PHE A 219 -14.64 -14.69 -8.44
C PHE A 219 -15.72 -15.76 -8.16
N GLY A 220 -16.85 -15.36 -7.58
CA GLY A 220 -18.03 -16.21 -7.37
C GLY A 220 -18.44 -16.45 -5.92
N ASP A 221 -17.62 -16.07 -4.94
CA ASP A 221 -18.02 -16.12 -3.53
C ASP A 221 -18.83 -14.88 -3.16
N LYS A 222 -20.07 -15.08 -2.67
CA LYS A 222 -20.89 -13.97 -2.14
C LYS A 222 -20.15 -13.27 -1.02
N VAL A 223 -20.32 -11.95 -0.91
CA VAL A 223 -19.78 -11.15 0.21
C VAL A 223 -20.17 -11.82 1.53
N ASP A 224 -19.19 -12.48 2.16
CA ASP A 224 -19.33 -13.03 3.49
C ASP A 224 -19.32 -11.88 4.50
N TYR A 225 -20.49 -11.62 5.08
CA TYR A 225 -20.71 -10.59 6.09
C TYR A 225 -20.01 -10.92 7.42
N ASP A 226 -19.51 -12.14 7.59
CA ASP A 226 -18.71 -12.54 8.75
C ASP A 226 -17.30 -11.90 8.70
N ILE A 227 -16.83 -11.43 7.54
CA ILE A 227 -15.55 -10.68 7.41
C ILE A 227 -15.71 -9.23 7.85
N LEU A 228 -16.85 -8.61 7.52
CA LEU A 228 -17.25 -7.31 8.06
C LEU A 228 -17.38 -7.37 9.57
N GLN A 229 -18.05 -8.41 10.03
CA GLN A 229 -18.12 -8.72 11.43
C GLN A 229 -16.72 -8.85 12.02
N GLN A 230 -15.68 -9.28 11.31
CA GLN A 230 -14.32 -9.33 11.85
C GLN A 230 -13.54 -8.01 11.78
N VAL A 231 -13.64 -7.25 10.69
CA VAL A 231 -13.07 -5.89 10.59
C VAL A 231 -13.70 -4.96 11.65
N ILE A 232 -14.98 -5.17 11.96
CA ILE A 232 -15.77 -4.37 12.91
C ILE A 232 -15.74 -4.93 14.35
N LEU A 233 -15.82 -6.26 14.57
CA LEU A 233 -15.91 -6.88 15.91
C LEU A 233 -14.58 -7.16 16.58
N ARG A 234 -13.52 -7.47 15.83
CA ARG A 234 -12.28 -7.90 16.48
C ARG A 234 -11.44 -6.75 17.01
N HIS A 235 -11.80 -5.51 16.70
CA HIS A 235 -11.03 -4.35 17.11
C HIS A 235 -11.86 -3.24 17.76
N THR A 236 -11.25 -2.70 18.81
CA THR A 236 -11.47 -1.44 19.54
C THR A 236 -11.56 -0.18 18.67
N MET A 237 -11.88 -0.30 17.37
CA MET A 237 -12.02 0.78 16.37
C MET A 237 -12.82 1.98 16.84
N PHE A 238 -13.68 1.71 17.80
CA PHE A 238 -14.63 2.65 18.32
C PHE A 238 -14.56 2.81 19.84
N GLU A 239 -13.70 2.05 20.53
CA GLU A 239 -13.52 2.16 21.99
C GLU A 239 -12.53 3.30 22.34
N GLU A 240 -11.51 3.59 21.52
CA GLU A 240 -10.61 4.73 21.78
C GLU A 240 -11.15 6.08 21.30
N SER A 241 -12.13 6.05 20.38
CA SER A 241 -12.88 7.25 19.99
C SER A 241 -13.91 7.68 21.03
N HIS A 242 -13.99 7.02 22.21
CA HIS A 242 -14.76 7.48 23.37
C HIS A 242 -14.32 8.86 23.91
N SER A 243 -13.19 9.42 23.44
CA SER A 243 -12.82 10.82 23.69
C SER A 243 -13.50 11.83 22.74
N HIS A 244 -14.10 11.36 21.64
CA HIS A 244 -14.92 12.16 20.75
C HIS A 244 -16.40 11.93 21.07
N GLN A 245 -16.97 12.76 21.95
CA GLN A 245 -18.42 12.97 22.08
C GLN A 245 -19.01 13.66 20.81
N GLY A 246 -18.63 13.19 19.62
CA GLY A 246 -19.16 13.68 18.36
C GLY A 246 -20.44 12.94 18.00
N GLU A 247 -21.46 13.68 17.55
CA GLU A 247 -22.72 13.12 17.04
C GLU A 247 -22.55 12.34 15.71
N ASN A 248 -21.36 12.38 15.10
CA ASN A 248 -21.08 11.79 13.81
C ASN A 248 -20.14 10.57 13.91
N PRO A 249 -20.39 9.50 13.14
CA PRO A 249 -19.45 8.40 13.00
C PRO A 249 -18.13 8.88 12.38
N PRO A 250 -16.99 8.25 12.70
CA PRO A 250 -15.72 8.53 12.02
C PRO A 250 -15.82 8.39 10.49
N ASP A 251 -15.03 9.17 9.74
CA ASP A 251 -15.11 9.23 8.27
C ASP A 251 -14.91 7.85 7.62
N PHE A 252 -13.95 7.05 8.13
CA PHE A 252 -13.70 5.70 7.61
C PHE A 252 -14.92 4.76 7.73
N VAL A 253 -15.80 4.99 8.73
CA VAL A 253 -17.02 4.18 8.92
C VAL A 253 -18.02 4.49 7.82
N THR A 254 -18.11 5.77 7.45
CA THR A 254 -18.92 6.22 6.32
C THR A 254 -18.35 5.69 5.00
N GLU A 255 -17.02 5.70 4.82
CA GLU A 255 -16.35 5.11 3.65
C GLU A 255 -16.59 3.60 3.53
N LEU A 256 -16.52 2.88 4.66
CA LEU A 256 -16.80 1.45 4.73
C LEU A 256 -18.26 1.18 4.39
N LEU A 257 -19.20 1.86 5.06
CA LEU A 257 -20.63 1.75 4.78
C LEU A 257 -20.95 1.99 3.30
N ARG A 258 -20.32 3.01 2.69
CA ARG A 258 -20.47 3.30 1.26
C ARG A 258 -19.92 2.20 0.39
N LEU A 259 -18.73 1.67 0.69
CA LEU A 259 -18.15 0.55 -0.04
C LEU A 259 -19.07 -0.67 -0.02
N LEU A 260 -19.57 -1.03 1.16
CA LEU A 260 -20.47 -2.19 1.30
C LEU A 260 -21.77 -2.02 0.54
N THR A 261 -22.35 -0.83 0.60
CA THR A 261 -23.59 -0.54 -0.10
C THR A 261 -23.34 -0.57 -1.61
N PHE A 262 -22.21 -0.03 -2.08
CA PHE A 262 -21.77 -0.11 -3.47
C PHE A 262 -21.62 -1.57 -3.94
N GLU A 263 -20.93 -2.42 -3.18
CA GLU A 263 -20.79 -3.85 -3.49
C GLU A 263 -22.13 -4.58 -3.52
N ALA A 264 -23.03 -4.27 -2.57
CA ALA A 264 -24.33 -4.90 -2.47
C ALA A 264 -25.30 -4.51 -3.59
N LEU A 265 -25.07 -3.35 -4.22
CA LEU A 265 -25.78 -2.91 -5.42
C LEU A 265 -25.15 -3.46 -6.71
N GLU A 266 -24.11 -4.29 -6.61
CA GLU A 266 -23.40 -4.91 -7.74
C GLU A 266 -22.90 -3.87 -8.76
N MET A 267 -22.54 -2.67 -8.30
CA MET A 267 -22.07 -1.59 -9.16
C MET A 267 -20.66 -1.85 -9.67
N THR A 268 -20.35 -1.40 -10.89
CA THR A 268 -19.01 -1.60 -11.47
C THR A 268 -18.00 -0.60 -10.94
N HIS A 269 -16.91 -1.09 -10.34
CA HIS A 269 -15.81 -0.23 -9.89
C HIS A 269 -15.16 0.53 -11.05
N THR A 270 -15.08 1.84 -10.87
CA THR A 270 -14.32 2.78 -11.72
C THR A 270 -13.12 3.39 -11.00
N CYS A 271 -12.85 2.91 -9.77
CA CYS A 271 -11.70 3.30 -8.96
C CYS A 271 -10.44 2.51 -9.31
N CYS A 272 -9.38 2.79 -8.54
CA CYS A 272 -8.11 2.11 -8.62
C CYS A 272 -8.16 0.66 -8.09
N THR A 273 -7.28 -0.18 -8.63
CA THR A 273 -7.15 -1.60 -8.26
C THR A 273 -5.70 -1.89 -7.90
N PHE A 274 -5.49 -2.73 -6.89
CA PHE A 274 -4.16 -3.21 -6.54
C PHE A 274 -3.98 -4.61 -7.12
N GLU A 275 -3.12 -4.74 -8.13
CA GLU A 275 -3.03 -5.95 -8.93
C GLU A 275 -1.57 -6.39 -9.10
N VAL A 276 -1.38 -7.70 -9.23
CA VAL A 276 -0.09 -8.29 -9.59
C VAL A 276 0.20 -7.97 -11.06
N ILE A 277 1.41 -7.48 -11.32
CA ILE A 277 1.90 -7.19 -12.66
C ILE A 277 2.24 -8.51 -13.35
N SER A 278 1.77 -8.68 -14.59
CA SER A 278 1.99 -9.90 -15.39
C SER A 278 3.47 -10.29 -15.49
N ASP A 279 3.76 -11.58 -15.28
CA ASP A 279 5.11 -12.16 -15.34
C ASP A 279 5.83 -11.88 -16.67
N ASP A 280 5.10 -11.73 -17.77
CA ASP A 280 5.67 -11.40 -19.09
C ASP A 280 6.35 -10.02 -19.08
N ILE A 281 5.78 -9.05 -18.35
CA ILE A 281 6.36 -7.71 -18.20
C ILE A 281 7.55 -7.77 -17.24
N VAL A 282 7.47 -8.61 -16.19
CA VAL A 282 8.47 -8.73 -15.13
C VAL A 282 9.75 -9.42 -15.61
N THR A 283 9.61 -10.44 -16.46
CA THR A 283 10.73 -11.23 -17.01
C THR A 283 11.69 -10.37 -17.83
N ASP A 284 11.16 -9.38 -18.55
CA ASP A 284 11.94 -8.41 -19.32
C ASP A 284 12.58 -7.32 -18.44
N LEU A 285 12.13 -7.19 -17.19
CA LEU A 285 12.54 -6.14 -16.29
C LEU A 285 13.68 -6.60 -15.36
N PHE A 286 13.54 -7.50 -14.36
CA PHE A 286 14.63 -7.66 -13.35
C PHE A 286 14.84 -9.02 -12.65
N SER A 287 16.08 -9.18 -12.14
CA SER A 287 16.62 -10.22 -11.25
C SER A 287 16.43 -9.92 -9.74
N THR A 288 16.16 -8.65 -9.38
CA THR A 288 16.04 -8.15 -7.98
C THR A 288 14.60 -7.85 -7.52
N ALA A 289 13.63 -7.91 -8.44
CA ALA A 289 12.24 -7.61 -8.14
C ALA A 289 11.61 -8.73 -7.30
N SER A 290 10.64 -8.35 -6.47
CA SER A 290 9.76 -9.30 -5.80
C SER A 290 9.25 -10.33 -6.83
N CYS A 291 9.14 -11.60 -6.47
CA CYS A 291 8.74 -12.65 -7.40
C CYS A 291 7.33 -12.47 -7.99
N LYS A 292 6.55 -11.53 -7.44
CA LYS A 292 5.23 -11.11 -7.91
C LYS A 292 5.06 -9.62 -7.65
N PRO A 293 5.65 -8.72 -8.45
CA PRO A 293 5.48 -7.30 -8.22
C PRO A 293 4.01 -6.92 -8.42
N ALA A 294 3.51 -6.02 -7.59
CA ALA A 294 2.13 -5.54 -7.63
C ALA A 294 2.12 -4.02 -7.57
N ALA A 295 1.11 -3.40 -8.18
CA ALA A 295 0.97 -1.96 -8.23
C ALA A 295 -0.48 -1.52 -8.21
N ILE A 296 -0.70 -0.23 -7.96
CA ILE A 296 -2.02 0.38 -8.05
C ILE A 296 -2.22 0.91 -9.47
N PHE A 297 -3.27 0.41 -10.11
CA PHE A 297 -3.68 0.80 -11.47
C PHE A 297 -4.88 1.72 -11.39
N GLY A 298 -4.91 2.73 -12.26
CA GLY A 298 -6.10 3.56 -12.45
C GLY A 298 -7.08 2.89 -13.42
N CYS A 299 -8.38 3.11 -13.24
CA CYS A 299 -9.34 2.72 -14.26
C CYS A 299 -9.17 3.61 -15.50
N ARG A 300 -9.13 3.01 -16.69
CA ARG A 300 -8.95 3.75 -17.95
C ARG A 300 -10.11 4.72 -18.16
N ALA A 301 -9.81 5.97 -18.49
CA ALA A 301 -10.80 7.02 -18.68
C ALA A 301 -11.92 6.65 -19.68
N GLU A 302 -11.61 5.87 -20.72
CA GLU A 302 -12.60 5.35 -21.66
C GLU A 302 -13.61 4.42 -20.99
N LYS A 303 -13.12 3.46 -20.20
CA LYS A 303 -13.96 2.53 -19.43
C LYS A 303 -14.78 3.26 -18.37
N VAL A 304 -14.19 4.26 -17.69
CA VAL A 304 -14.92 5.11 -16.74
C VAL A 304 -16.06 5.85 -17.44
N ARG A 305 -15.81 6.46 -18.60
CA ARG A 305 -16.87 7.16 -19.36
C ARG A 305 -17.98 6.21 -19.82
N GLU A 306 -17.61 5.03 -20.30
CA GLU A 306 -18.56 4.00 -20.72
C GLU A 306 -19.50 3.62 -19.57
N ILE A 307 -18.94 3.20 -18.42
CA ILE A 307 -19.70 2.80 -17.23
C ILE A 307 -20.57 3.97 -16.73
N ARG A 308 -20.01 5.18 -16.63
CA ARG A 308 -20.76 6.34 -16.13
C ARG A 308 -21.85 6.84 -17.08
N SER A 309 -21.81 6.44 -18.35
CA SER A 309 -22.83 6.75 -19.34
C SER A 309 -23.96 5.72 -19.40
N CYS A 310 -23.77 4.54 -18.81
CA CYS A 310 -24.78 3.48 -18.74
C CYS A 310 -25.94 3.90 -17.82
N ASP A 311 -27.18 3.75 -18.30
CA ASP A 311 -28.36 4.22 -17.57
C ASP A 311 -28.62 3.36 -16.32
N GLU A 312 -28.36 2.06 -16.37
CA GLU A 312 -28.44 1.15 -15.23
C GLU A 312 -27.49 1.59 -14.10
N GLU A 313 -26.22 1.82 -14.44
CA GLU A 313 -25.19 2.29 -13.50
C GLU A 313 -25.54 3.67 -12.91
N ARG A 314 -26.10 4.58 -13.71
CA ARG A 314 -26.57 5.89 -13.23
C ARG A 314 -27.77 5.78 -12.30
N LEU A 315 -28.68 4.83 -12.53
CA LEU A 315 -29.79 4.54 -11.63
C LEU A 315 -29.28 3.97 -10.30
N SER A 316 -28.36 3.01 -10.35
CA SER A 316 -27.71 2.45 -9.16
C SER A 316 -26.93 3.52 -8.39
N ALA A 317 -26.24 4.44 -9.06
CA ALA A 317 -25.55 5.54 -8.41
C ALA A 317 -26.49 6.48 -7.66
N ARG A 318 -27.69 6.79 -8.21
CA ARG A 318 -28.70 7.59 -7.49
C ARG A 318 -29.23 6.83 -6.27
N LEU A 319 -29.51 5.54 -6.44
CA LEU A 319 -29.97 4.68 -5.36
C LEU A 319 -28.91 4.59 -4.24
N LEU A 320 -27.62 4.52 -4.59
CA LEU A 320 -26.52 4.54 -3.64
C LEU A 320 -26.55 5.83 -2.81
N GLU A 321 -26.71 7.01 -3.42
CA GLU A 321 -26.78 8.27 -2.66
C GLU A 321 -28.01 8.33 -1.73
N ASP A 322 -29.18 7.88 -2.20
CA ASP A 322 -30.39 7.83 -1.40
C ASP A 322 -30.21 6.90 -0.19
N LEU A 323 -29.63 5.72 -0.41
CA LEU A 323 -29.31 4.75 0.65
C LEU A 323 -28.25 5.28 1.59
N MET A 324 -27.21 5.95 1.10
CA MET A 324 -26.17 6.53 1.95
C MET A 324 -26.73 7.64 2.85
N SER A 325 -27.62 8.48 2.34
CA SER A 325 -28.34 9.46 3.16
C SER A 325 -29.22 8.79 4.22
N GLU A 326 -29.93 7.72 3.85
CA GLU A 326 -30.77 6.94 4.77
C GLU A 326 -29.91 6.27 5.86
N PHE A 327 -28.88 5.53 5.45
CA PHE A 327 -28.02 4.72 6.30
C PHE A 327 -27.17 5.54 7.25
N THR A 328 -26.58 6.64 6.80
CA THR A 328 -25.82 7.54 7.69
C THR A 328 -26.72 8.16 8.75
N SER A 329 -27.94 8.58 8.38
CA SER A 329 -28.93 9.06 9.35
C SER A 329 -29.35 8.00 10.36
N GLN A 330 -29.55 6.74 9.92
CA GLN A 330 -29.95 5.65 10.83
C GLN A 330 -28.80 5.23 11.74
N LEU A 331 -27.57 5.18 11.23
CA LEU A 331 -26.38 4.87 12.00
C LEU A 331 -26.17 5.89 13.12
N ARG A 332 -26.25 7.20 12.82
CA ARG A 332 -26.14 8.27 13.82
C ARG A 332 -27.14 8.11 14.98
N ARG A 333 -28.34 7.59 14.71
CA ARG A 333 -29.37 7.33 15.75
C ARG A 333 -29.04 6.14 16.65
N GLN A 334 -28.28 5.16 16.15
CA GLN A 334 -27.92 3.95 16.89
C GLN A 334 -26.66 4.14 17.75
N GLY A 335 -25.89 5.19 17.47
CA GLY A 335 -24.63 5.50 18.15
C GLY A 335 -23.45 5.45 17.18
N SER A 336 -22.33 6.00 17.61
CA SER A 336 -21.09 6.06 16.85
C SER A 336 -20.10 4.95 17.20
N ASP A 337 -20.46 3.99 18.05
CA ASP A 337 -19.56 2.91 18.50
C ASP A 337 -19.55 1.67 17.57
N ALA A 338 -18.60 0.75 17.80
CA ALA A 338 -18.38 -0.45 16.97
C ALA A 338 -19.60 -1.33 16.96
N GLN A 339 -20.17 -1.49 18.15
CA GLN A 339 -21.30 -2.37 18.38
C GLN A 339 -22.55 -1.80 17.71
N ALA A 340 -22.70 -0.47 17.69
CA ALA A 340 -23.75 0.23 16.97
C ALA A 340 -23.60 0.03 15.46
N PHE A 341 -22.39 0.17 14.92
CA PHE A 341 -22.14 -0.07 13.50
C PHE A 341 -22.38 -1.53 13.11
N GLU A 342 -21.90 -2.49 13.91
CA GLU A 342 -22.14 -3.92 13.67
C GLU A 342 -23.63 -4.27 13.72
N ARG A 343 -24.36 -3.83 14.75
CA ARG A 343 -25.82 -4.03 14.85
C ARG A 343 -26.55 -3.39 13.67
N PHE A 344 -26.09 -2.22 13.24
CA PHE A 344 -26.64 -1.53 12.08
C PHE A 344 -26.45 -2.36 10.80
N ILE A 345 -25.23 -2.85 10.54
CA ILE A 345 -24.88 -3.66 9.37
C ILE A 345 -25.66 -4.99 9.37
N THR A 346 -25.60 -5.72 10.47
CA THR A 346 -26.25 -7.05 10.60
C THR A 346 -27.77 -6.98 10.68
N GLY A 347 -28.32 -5.85 11.10
CA GLY A 347 -29.76 -5.61 11.27
C GLY A 347 -30.38 -4.78 10.16
N TYR A 348 -30.35 -3.45 10.33
CA TYR A 348 -31.09 -2.51 9.48
C TYR A 348 -30.60 -2.51 8.03
N TRP A 349 -29.29 -2.34 7.84
CA TRP A 349 -28.68 -2.28 6.51
C TRP A 349 -28.98 -3.55 5.70
N ARG A 350 -28.69 -4.73 6.28
CA ARG A 350 -28.91 -6.02 5.61
C ARG A 350 -30.36 -6.22 5.18
N ARG A 351 -31.32 -5.87 6.05
CA ARG A 351 -32.75 -5.95 5.72
C ARG A 351 -33.10 -5.00 4.57
N ARG A 352 -32.67 -3.74 4.66
CA ARG A 352 -32.97 -2.73 3.66
C ARG A 352 -32.40 -3.09 2.28
N ILE A 353 -31.17 -3.60 2.23
CA ILE A 353 -30.54 -4.11 1.01
C ILE A 353 -31.33 -5.28 0.41
N SER A 354 -31.83 -6.22 1.24
CA SER A 354 -32.61 -7.36 0.74
C SER A 354 -33.98 -7.02 0.14
N GLU A 355 -34.48 -5.80 0.39
CA GLU A 355 -35.73 -5.30 -0.18
C GLU A 355 -35.53 -4.63 -1.55
N ILE A 356 -34.28 -4.43 -1.97
CA ILE A 356 -33.95 -3.85 -3.27
C ILE A 356 -34.10 -4.95 -4.33
N PRO A 357 -34.97 -4.75 -5.35
CA PRO A 357 -35.09 -5.72 -6.43
C PRO A 357 -33.77 -5.81 -7.21
N PRO A 358 -33.36 -7.02 -7.64
CA PRO A 358 -32.15 -7.22 -8.42
C PRO A 358 -32.23 -6.57 -9.80
#